data_AF-A0A971BB58-F1
#
_entry.id   AF-A0A971BB58-F1
#
_cell.length_a   1.000
_cell.length_b   1.000
_cell.length_c   1.000
_cell.angle_alpha   90.00
_cell.angle_beta   90.00
_cell.angle_gamma   90.00
#
_symmetry.space_group_name_H-M   'P 1'
#
loop_
_entity.id
_entity.type
_entity.pdbx_description
1 polymer ?
#
loop_
_entity_poly.entity_id
_entity_poly.type
_entity_poly.pdbx_seq_one_letter_code
_entity_poly.pdbx_strand_id
1 'polypeptide(L)'
;MKKIISYLSLLFIAVFLVGCYESIIDEPIIGESTIDELIIYSINDFHGALLEDGDKVGISKLGNYLISEKEKNPESTIIISAGDIFQGTAVSSMTRGKVV
;
A
#
# COMPACT_ATOMS: atom_id res chain seq x y z
N MET A 1 1.91 -61.20 2.54
CA MET A 1 1.16 -59.95 2.28
C MET A 1 1.17 -58.99 3.46
N LYS A 2 0.82 -59.40 4.69
CA LYS A 2 0.82 -58.52 5.88
C LYS A 2 2.16 -57.83 6.18
N LYS A 3 3.29 -58.55 6.03
CA LYS A 3 4.64 -57.98 6.22
C LYS A 3 4.99 -56.93 5.16
N ILE A 4 4.57 -57.13 3.91
CA ILE A 4 4.81 -56.19 2.80
C ILE A 4 4.00 -54.90 3.01
N ILE A 5 2.73 -55.03 3.41
CA ILE A 5 1.87 -53.89 3.76
C ILE A 5 2.45 -53.12 4.96
N SER A 6 3.02 -53.84 5.95
CA SER A 6 3.68 -53.22 7.09
C SER A 6 4.92 -52.40 6.71
N TYR A 7 5.76 -52.91 5.79
CA TYR A 7 6.93 -52.16 5.32
C TYR A 7 6.54 -50.96 4.45
N LEU A 8 5.50 -51.09 3.63
CA LEU A 8 5.00 -50.00 2.80
C LEU A 8 4.40 -48.87 3.65
N SER A 9 3.70 -49.23 4.74
CA SER A 9 3.18 -48.26 5.72
C SER A 9 4.33 -47.53 6.44
N LEU A 10 5.37 -48.24 6.88
CA LEU A 10 6.53 -47.64 7.52
C LEU A 10 7.29 -46.66 6.60
N LEU A 11 7.44 -47.03 5.33
CA LEU A 11 8.09 -46.18 4.32
C LEU A 11 7.29 -44.90 4.08
N PHE A 12 5.97 -45.00 4.00
CA PHE A 12 5.10 -43.84 3.81
C PHE A 12 5.20 -42.87 4.99
N ILE A 13 5.20 -43.37 6.23
CA ILE A 13 5.39 -42.54 7.44
C ILE A 13 6.75 -41.85 7.45
N ALA A 14 7.82 -42.54 7.05
CA ALA A 14 9.16 -41.95 6.97
C ALA A 14 9.23 -40.81 5.93
N VAL A 15 8.55 -40.95 4.79
CA VAL A 15 8.47 -39.90 3.77
C VAL A 15 7.72 -38.67 4.27
N PHE A 16 6.64 -38.85 5.04
CA PHE A 16 5.91 -37.74 5.67
C PHE A 16 6.73 -37.03 6.75
N LEU A 17 7.51 -37.76 7.54
CA LEU A 17 8.38 -37.17 8.58
C LEU A 17 9.52 -36.33 7.99
N VAL A 18 10.05 -36.71 6.81
CA VAL A 18 11.08 -35.93 6.11
C VAL A 18 10.47 -34.70 5.42
N GLY A 19 9.23 -34.77 4.96
CA GLY A 19 8.53 -33.64 4.34
C GLY A 19 8.15 -32.50 5.30
N CYS A 20 8.18 -32.74 6.61
CA CYS A 20 8.02 -31.69 7.63
C CYS A 20 9.32 -30.96 7.97
N TYR A 21 10.45 -31.38 7.39
CA TYR A 21 11.68 -30.60 7.47
C TYR A 21 11.66 -29.57 6.34
N GLU A 22 10.87 -28.51 6.51
CA GLU A 22 11.27 -27.23 5.95
C GLU A 22 12.62 -26.92 6.59
N SER A 23 13.68 -27.04 5.80
CA SER A 23 14.94 -26.42 6.16
C SER A 23 14.64 -24.95 6.37
N ILE A 24 14.71 -24.51 7.62
CA ILE A 24 14.96 -23.11 7.96
C ILE A 24 16.37 -22.85 7.43
N ILE A 25 16.49 -22.69 6.13
CA ILE A 25 17.59 -21.94 5.57
C ILE A 25 17.21 -20.53 5.98
N ASP A 26 17.78 -20.08 7.10
CA ASP A 26 18.04 -18.66 7.30
C ASP A 26 18.96 -18.23 6.16
N GLU A 27 18.41 -18.15 4.94
CA GLU A 27 18.91 -17.16 4.00
C GLU A 27 18.84 -15.86 4.79
N PRO A 28 19.90 -15.05 4.82
CA PRO A 28 19.80 -13.74 5.43
C PRO A 28 18.63 -13.06 4.72
N ILE A 29 17.51 -12.92 5.42
CA ILE A 29 16.36 -12.14 4.97
C ILE A 29 17.01 -10.80 4.66
N ILE A 30 17.17 -10.50 3.38
CA ILE A 30 17.60 -9.19 2.92
C ILE A 30 16.66 -8.23 3.63
N GLY A 31 17.22 -7.49 4.59
CA GLY A 31 16.54 -7.03 5.80
C GLY A 31 15.06 -6.74 5.60
N GLU A 32 14.21 -7.41 6.40
CA GLU A 32 12.81 -7.05 6.53
C GLU A 32 12.74 -5.55 6.77
N SER A 33 12.32 -4.79 5.74
CA SER A 33 12.20 -3.34 5.84
C SER A 33 10.98 -3.06 6.70
N THR A 34 11.20 -3.08 8.00
CA THR A 34 10.20 -2.72 8.99
C THR A 34 9.95 -1.22 8.86
N ILE A 35 8.70 -0.86 8.60
CA ILE A 35 8.28 0.54 8.59
C ILE A 35 7.93 0.89 10.03
N ASP A 36 8.83 1.61 10.69
CA ASP A 36 8.64 2.03 12.08
C ASP A 36 7.61 3.15 12.26
N GLU A 37 7.39 3.96 11.20
CA GLU A 37 6.46 5.09 11.19
C GLU A 37 5.69 5.14 9.88
N LEU A 38 4.38 5.35 9.94
CA LEU A 38 3.50 5.54 8.78
C LEU A 38 2.95 6.98 8.77
N ILE A 39 3.25 7.73 7.72
CA ILE A 39 2.80 9.12 7.53
C ILE A 39 1.59 9.12 6.60
N ILE A 40 0.47 9.68 7.07
CA ILE A 40 -0.77 9.76 6.28
C ILE A 40 -1.12 11.22 6.04
N TYR A 41 -1.09 11.62 4.77
CA TYR A 41 -1.64 12.89 4.33
C TYR A 41 -3.06 12.67 3.81
N SER A 42 -4.03 13.37 4.39
CA SER A 42 -5.43 13.31 3.97
C SER A 42 -5.87 14.63 3.37
N ILE A 43 -6.51 14.56 2.20
CA ILE A 43 -7.16 15.69 1.54
C ILE A 43 -8.68 15.51 1.65
N ASN A 44 -9.35 16.56 2.08
CA ASN A 44 -10.79 16.60 2.30
C ASN A 44 -11.33 17.95 1.77
N ASP A 45 -12.60 18.00 1.40
CA ASP A 45 -13.32 19.25 1.10
C ASP A 45 -12.55 20.15 0.12
N PHE A 46 -11.91 19.53 -0.87
CA PHE A 46 -11.15 20.29 -1.86
C PHE A 46 -12.09 21.13 -2.73
N HIS A 47 -13.35 20.70 -2.90
CA HIS A 47 -14.41 21.44 -3.60
C HIS A 47 -13.99 22.04 -4.96
N GLY A 48 -13.12 21.34 -5.69
CA GLY A 48 -12.58 21.78 -6.97
C GLY A 48 -11.72 23.05 -6.92
N ALA A 49 -11.06 23.34 -5.79
CA ALA A 49 -10.19 24.49 -5.54
C ALA A 49 -8.86 24.44 -6.33
N LEU A 50 -8.95 24.34 -7.66
CA LEU A 50 -7.82 24.14 -8.56
C LEU A 50 -6.86 25.32 -8.59
N LEU A 51 -7.42 26.54 -8.55
CA LEU A 51 -6.69 27.79 -8.61
C LEU A 51 -6.52 28.37 -7.20
N GLU A 52 -5.49 29.19 -7.04
CA GLU A 52 -5.34 30.03 -5.85
C GLU A 52 -6.44 31.08 -5.79
N ASP A 53 -7.14 31.14 -4.66
CA ASP A 53 -8.25 32.08 -4.45
C ASP A 53 -8.50 32.29 -2.96
N GLY A 54 -8.04 33.44 -2.44
CA GLY A 54 -8.15 33.79 -1.02
C GLY A 54 -7.39 32.80 -0.14
N ASP A 55 -8.14 32.00 0.61
CA ASP A 55 -7.65 30.96 1.50
C ASP A 55 -7.36 29.62 0.80
N LYS A 56 -7.74 29.47 -0.47
CA LYS A 56 -7.49 28.26 -1.25
C LYS A 56 -6.08 28.30 -1.85
N VAL A 57 -5.27 27.30 -1.50
CA VAL A 57 -3.86 27.18 -1.91
C VAL A 57 -3.66 26.72 -3.37
N GLY A 58 -4.72 26.21 -4.01
CA GLY A 58 -4.65 25.67 -5.38
C GLY A 58 -4.03 24.26 -5.46
N ILE A 59 -4.42 23.50 -6.48
CA ILE A 59 -3.97 22.09 -6.63
C ILE A 59 -2.48 21.99 -6.93
N SER A 60 -1.90 22.98 -7.62
CA SER A 60 -0.48 22.93 -8.01
C SER A 60 0.44 22.98 -6.79
N LYS A 61 0.19 23.92 -5.85
CA LYS A 61 0.99 24.04 -4.62
C LYS A 61 0.73 22.88 -3.66
N LEU A 62 -0.53 22.51 -3.47
CA LEU A 62 -0.91 21.36 -2.64
C LEU A 62 -0.26 20.07 -3.17
N GLY A 63 -0.43 19.79 -4.46
CA GLY A 63 0.14 18.62 -5.11
C GLY A 63 1.66 18.58 -5.03
N ASN A 64 2.33 19.71 -5.29
CA ASN A 64 3.78 19.80 -5.16
C ASN A 64 4.27 19.48 -3.74
N TYR A 65 3.59 20.02 -2.72
CA TYR A 65 3.91 19.70 -1.33
C TYR A 65 3.77 18.19 -1.06
N LEU A 66 2.63 17.60 -1.41
CA LEU A 66 2.35 16.19 -1.15
C LEU A 66 3.31 15.25 -1.89
N ILE A 67 3.62 15.54 -3.16
CA ILE A 67 4.61 14.80 -3.94
C ILE A 67 5.99 14.90 -3.27
N SER A 68 6.41 16.10 -2.86
CA SER A 68 7.70 16.29 -2.18
C SER A 68 7.78 15.50 -0.87
N GLU A 69 6.68 15.43 -0.10
CA GLU A 69 6.64 14.64 1.13
C GLU A 69 6.69 13.14 0.87
N LYS A 70 6.01 12.66 -0.18
CA LYS A 70 6.09 11.26 -0.60
C LYS A 70 7.49 10.90 -1.11
N GLU A 71 8.16 11.80 -1.83
CA GLU A 71 9.54 11.59 -2.31
C GLU A 71 10.56 11.53 -1.17
N LYS A 72 10.36 12.29 -0.08
CA LYS A 72 11.22 12.21 1.11
C LYS A 72 11.11 10.87 1.82
N ASN A 73 9.91 10.29 1.87
CA ASN A 73 9.57 9.09 2.64
C ASN A 73 8.73 8.11 1.79
N PRO A 74 9.31 7.50 0.73
CA PRO A 74 8.54 6.78 -0.29
C PRO A 74 7.88 5.51 0.22
N GLU A 75 8.52 4.77 1.13
CA GLU A 75 7.97 3.50 1.63
C GLU A 75 6.96 3.72 2.77
N SER A 76 7.04 4.84 3.50
CA SER A 76 6.24 5.11 4.70
C SER A 76 5.16 6.19 4.56
N THR A 77 5.02 6.83 3.40
CA THR A 77 4.03 7.89 3.19
C THR A 77 2.85 7.42 2.34
N ILE A 78 1.63 7.71 2.78
CA ILE A 78 0.40 7.48 2.00
C ILE A 78 -0.35 8.80 1.88
N ILE A 79 -0.80 9.11 0.66
CA ILE A 79 -1.68 10.25 0.39
C ILE A 79 -3.07 9.68 0.09
N ILE A 80 -4.08 10.11 0.83
CA ILE A 80 -5.46 9.65 0.71
C ILE A 80 -6.41 10.82 0.48
N SER A 81 -7.50 10.54 -0.23
CA SER A 81 -8.65 11.45 -0.34
C SER A 81 -9.76 10.98 0.60
N ALA A 82 -10.31 11.90 1.40
CA ALA A 82 -11.41 11.65 2.33
C ALA A 82 -12.79 12.04 1.77
N GLY A 83 -12.86 12.56 0.53
CA GLY A 83 -14.13 12.91 -0.13
C GLY A 83 -14.30 14.41 -0.37
N ASP A 84 -15.44 14.77 -0.98
CA ASP A 84 -15.83 16.15 -1.34
C ASP A 84 -14.78 16.94 -2.13
N ILE A 85 -14.29 16.28 -3.18
CA ILE A 85 -13.17 16.80 -3.98
C ILE A 85 -13.64 17.55 -5.24
N PHE A 86 -14.74 17.12 -5.88
CA PHE A 86 -14.99 17.47 -7.28
C PHE A 86 -15.84 18.72 -7.55
N GLN A 87 -16.82 19.04 -6.71
CA GLN A 87 -17.74 20.17 -6.96
C GLN A 87 -17.41 21.38 -6.08
N GLY A 88 -17.56 22.61 -6.58
CA GLY A 88 -17.47 23.81 -5.74
C GLY A 88 -16.88 25.06 -6.40
N THR A 89 -16.20 24.92 -7.54
CA THR A 89 -15.74 26.05 -8.35
C THR A 89 -16.41 26.10 -9.73
N ALA A 90 -16.31 27.25 -10.39
CA ALA A 90 -16.80 27.43 -11.76
C ALA A 90 -16.09 26.47 -12.73
N VAL A 91 -14.77 26.34 -12.61
CA VAL A 91 -13.97 25.46 -13.45
C VAL A 91 -14.39 24.00 -13.25
N SER A 92 -14.47 23.52 -12.00
CA SER A 92 -14.83 22.13 -11.75
C SER A 92 -16.26 21.81 -12.18
N SER A 93 -17.19 22.76 -12.03
CA SER A 93 -18.57 22.66 -12.51
C SER A 93 -18.63 22.57 -14.05
N MET A 94 -17.93 23.45 -14.76
CA MET A 94 -17.92 23.50 -16.23
C MET A 94 -17.38 22.20 -16.85
N THR A 95 -16.41 21.56 -16.19
CA THR A 95 -15.80 20.32 -16.67
C THR A 95 -16.46 19.07 -16.08
N ARG A 96 -17.49 19.22 -15.25
CA ARG A 96 -18.16 18.12 -14.53
C ARG A 96 -17.15 17.28 -13.74
N GLY A 97 -16.25 17.95 -13.01
CA GLY A 97 -15.22 17.33 -12.16
C GLY A 97 -13.98 16.81 -12.89
N LYS A 98 -13.98 16.72 -14.24
CA LYS A 98 -12.87 16.07 -14.99
C LYS A 98 -11.48 16.68 -14.83
N VAL A 99 -11.37 17.94 -14.41
CA VAL A 99 -10.08 18.63 -14.24
C VAL A 99 -9.54 18.56 -12.81
N VAL A 100 -10.31 17.95 -11.90
CA VAL A 100 -9.90 17.63 -10.54
C VAL A 100 -9.41 16.19 -10.52
#